data_AF-A0A7S1BSJ9-F1
#
_entry.id   AF-A0A7S1BSJ9-F1
#
_cell.length_a   1.000
_cell.length_b   1.000
_cell.length_c   1.000
_cell.angle_alpha   90.00
_cell.angle_beta   90.00
_cell.angle_gamma   90.00
#
_symmetry.space_group_name_H-M   'P 1'
#
loop_
_entity.id
_entity.type
_entity.pdbx_description
1 polymer ?
#
loop_
_entity_poly.entity_id
_entity_poly.type
_entity_poly.pdbx_seq_one_letter_code
_entity_poly.pdbx_strand_id
1 'polypeptide(L)'
;DTHQTTCHLNYYLTRKNYNMISRIFVATACIVLPVCSFVPHLTRQRNTLMAIAGMPEQMSELGCDNVLWDSIPMGAQRDIKRFLGTGKEDLARRRIATMKEILQFADEPPNGTFDRAKWDQTMSSWEANETKKLEMAKAKAKAERMGKAKAKAAREAAEAEKGAQ
;
A
#
# COMPACT_ATOMS: atom_id res chain seq x y z
N ASP A 1 -10.00 -8.19 -18.27
CA ASP A 1 -10.15 -7.79 -16.83
C ASP A 1 -9.61 -8.75 -15.77
N THR A 2 -9.32 -10.02 -16.06
CA THR A 2 -8.83 -11.00 -15.06
C THR A 2 -7.33 -10.93 -14.74
N HIS A 3 -6.53 -10.26 -15.57
CA HIS A 3 -5.08 -10.12 -15.36
C HIS A 3 -4.70 -8.94 -14.43
N GLN A 4 -5.60 -7.97 -14.23
CA GLN A 4 -5.29 -6.76 -13.47
C GLN A 4 -5.47 -6.98 -11.95
N THR A 5 -6.38 -7.88 -11.57
CA THR A 5 -6.65 -8.27 -10.17
C THR A 5 -5.59 -9.20 -9.59
N THR A 6 -4.97 -10.06 -10.40
CA THR A 6 -3.88 -10.95 -9.95
C THR A 6 -2.56 -10.20 -9.71
N CYS A 7 -2.26 -9.15 -10.47
CA CYS A 7 -1.08 -8.32 -10.24
C CYS A 7 -1.17 -7.51 -8.94
N HIS A 8 -2.36 -7.03 -8.56
CA HIS A 8 -2.56 -6.30 -7.30
C HIS A 8 -2.40 -7.19 -6.07
N LEU A 9 -2.87 -8.44 -6.10
CA LEU A 9 -2.74 -9.37 -4.97
C LEU A 9 -1.29 -9.79 -4.69
N ASN A 10 -0.49 -10.02 -5.74
CA ASN A 10 0.91 -10.41 -5.59
C ASN A 10 1.80 -9.28 -5.02
N TYR A 11 1.49 -8.02 -5.33
CA TYR A 11 2.24 -6.87 -4.82
C TYR A 11 1.99 -6.59 -3.33
N TYR A 12 0.81 -6.95 -2.82
CA TYR A 12 0.45 -6.76 -1.41
C TYR A 12 0.94 -7.90 -0.49
N LEU A 13 1.06 -9.13 -1.02
CA LEU A 13 1.64 -10.26 -0.27
C LEU A 13 3.15 -10.11 -0.06
N THR A 14 3.88 -9.51 -1.00
CA THR A 14 5.32 -9.23 -0.83
C THR A 14 5.57 -8.17 0.24
N ARG A 15 4.69 -7.17 0.40
CA ARG A 15 4.87 -6.08 1.38
C ARG A 15 4.79 -6.53 2.84
N LYS A 16 4.03 -7.59 3.15
CA LYS A 16 3.93 -8.15 4.52
C LYS A 16 5.18 -8.91 4.96
N ASN A 17 6.01 -9.41 4.04
CA ASN A 17 7.20 -10.18 4.36
C ASN A 17 8.47 -9.33 4.60
N TYR A 18 8.54 -8.10 4.09
CA TYR A 18 9.75 -7.27 4.25
C TYR A 18 9.95 -6.70 5.67
N ASN A 19 8.90 -6.50 6.47
CA ASN A 19 9.06 -5.90 7.80
C ASN A 19 9.48 -6.91 8.89
N MET A 20 9.18 -8.20 8.71
CA MET A 20 9.61 -9.26 9.64
C MET A 20 10.96 -9.87 9.24
N ILE A 21 11.24 -10.05 7.94
CA ILE A 21 12.52 -10.62 7.47
C ILE A 21 13.67 -9.61 7.63
N SER A 22 13.40 -8.30 7.51
CA SER A 22 14.44 -7.27 7.64
C SER A 22 14.98 -7.09 9.05
N ARG A 23 14.32 -7.61 10.10
CA ARG A 23 14.85 -7.61 11.47
C ARG A 23 15.74 -8.82 11.76
N ILE A 24 15.57 -9.91 11.03
CA ILE A 24 16.38 -11.12 11.19
C ILE A 24 17.73 -10.98 10.45
N PHE A 25 17.76 -10.33 9.27
CA PHE A 25 19.00 -10.17 8.50
C PHE A 25 19.99 -9.13 9.06
N VAL A 26 19.54 -8.15 9.85
CA VAL A 26 20.45 -7.15 10.46
C VAL A 26 21.20 -7.73 11.66
N ALA A 27 20.69 -8.79 12.29
CA ALA A 27 21.34 -9.42 13.44
C ALA A 27 22.44 -10.43 13.06
N THR A 28 22.44 -10.96 11.83
CA THR A 28 23.37 -12.03 11.40
C THR A 28 24.56 -11.56 10.58
N ALA A 29 24.66 -10.26 10.26
CA ALA A 29 25.69 -9.73 9.37
C ALA A 29 26.91 -9.10 10.08
N CYS A 30 27.02 -9.21 11.41
CA CYS A 30 28.10 -8.57 12.19
C CYS A 30 29.28 -9.48 12.57
N ILE A 31 29.33 -10.76 12.17
CA ILE A 31 30.30 -11.72 12.75
C ILE A 31 31.41 -12.20 11.79
N VAL A 32 31.44 -11.81 10.51
CA VAL A 32 32.53 -12.28 9.61
C VAL A 32 33.12 -11.13 8.79
N LEU A 33 34.00 -10.35 9.45
CA LEU A 33 35.35 -9.86 9.07
C LEU A 33 35.77 -9.78 7.56
N PRO A 34 36.88 -9.08 7.21
CA PRO A 34 37.08 -7.65 6.98
C PRO A 34 37.79 -7.39 5.60
N VAL A 35 38.31 -6.17 5.38
CA VAL A 35 39.34 -5.78 4.38
C VAL A 35 38.85 -5.24 3.01
N CYS A 36 39.14 -3.94 2.82
CA CYS A 36 39.35 -3.17 1.57
C CYS A 36 38.25 -3.18 0.49
N SER A 37 37.66 -2.04 0.11
CA SER A 37 38.40 -1.04 -0.65
C SER A 37 37.76 0.35 -0.60
N PHE A 38 38.64 1.30 -0.31
CA PHE A 38 38.54 2.73 -0.43
C PHE A 38 38.22 3.15 -1.88
N VAL A 39 37.07 3.80 -2.11
CA VAL A 39 36.77 4.55 -3.35
C VAL A 39 36.39 5.97 -2.96
N PRO A 40 37.18 6.99 -3.32
CA PRO A 40 36.86 8.36 -2.99
C PRO A 40 35.94 9.00 -4.05
N HIS A 41 35.00 9.79 -3.52
CA HIS A 41 34.51 11.05 -4.08
C HIS A 41 33.78 11.05 -5.44
N LEU A 42 32.46 10.91 -5.38
CA LEU A 42 31.57 11.86 -6.06
C LEU A 42 30.69 12.54 -5.01
N THR A 43 31.19 13.68 -4.54
CA THR A 43 30.43 14.74 -3.89
C THR A 43 29.34 15.22 -4.85
N ARG A 44 28.23 14.47 -4.90
CA ARG A 44 26.96 15.07 -5.32
C ARG A 44 26.50 15.94 -4.17
N GLN A 45 26.81 17.22 -4.25
CA GLN A 45 26.13 18.24 -3.47
C GLN A 45 24.63 17.98 -3.53
N ARG A 46 24.04 17.67 -2.37
CA ARG A 46 22.65 17.96 -2.10
C ARG A 46 22.60 18.83 -0.87
N ASN A 47 22.98 20.09 -1.08
CA ASN A 47 22.35 21.17 -0.34
C ASN A 47 20.85 21.02 -0.56
N THR A 48 20.17 20.45 0.41
CA THR A 48 18.75 20.70 0.61
C THR A 48 18.67 21.07 2.07
N LEU A 49 18.81 22.37 2.31
CA LEU A 49 18.14 23.06 3.40
C LEU A 49 16.88 22.26 3.72
N MET A 50 16.82 21.72 4.94
CA MET A 50 15.59 21.25 5.54
C MET A 50 14.71 22.48 5.73
N ALA A 51 14.20 23.01 4.62
CA ALA A 51 13.14 23.97 4.64
C ALA A 51 12.00 23.23 5.31
N ILE A 52 11.53 23.83 6.40
CA ILE A 52 10.19 23.71 6.94
C ILE A 52 9.27 24.21 5.81
N ALA A 53 9.23 23.45 4.72
CA ALA A 53 8.54 23.79 3.51
C ALA A 53 7.17 23.15 3.66
N GLY A 54 6.20 24.03 3.88
CA GLY A 54 4.78 23.73 3.76
C GLY A 54 4.47 23.00 2.45
N MET A 55 3.21 22.61 2.31
CA MET A 55 2.74 21.81 1.19
C MET A 55 3.23 22.38 -0.16
N PRO A 56 3.98 21.61 -0.98
CA PRO A 56 4.43 22.09 -2.28
C PRO A 56 3.24 22.30 -3.22
N GLU A 57 3.28 23.35 -4.04
CA GLU A 57 2.16 23.81 -4.88
C GLU A 57 1.59 22.70 -5.77
N GLN A 58 2.46 21.89 -6.37
CA GLN A 58 2.13 20.73 -7.20
C GLN A 58 1.26 19.68 -6.49
N MET A 59 1.20 19.67 -5.15
CA MET A 59 0.35 18.74 -4.42
C MET A 59 -1.12 19.15 -4.40
N SER A 60 -1.42 20.46 -4.50
CA SER A 60 -2.79 20.94 -4.56
C SER A 60 -3.50 20.44 -5.83
N GLU A 61 -2.80 20.44 -6.96
CA GLU A 61 -3.27 19.92 -8.24
C GLU A 61 -3.53 18.40 -8.21
N LEU A 62 -2.80 17.69 -7.36
CA LEU A 62 -2.97 16.25 -7.13
C LEU A 62 -4.06 15.94 -6.10
N GLY A 63 -4.78 16.96 -5.63
CA GLY A 63 -5.88 16.86 -4.69
C GLY A 63 -5.43 16.65 -3.25
N CYS A 64 -4.23 17.12 -2.86
CA CYS A 64 -3.83 17.18 -1.46
C CYS A 64 -4.11 18.58 -0.90
N ASP A 65 -5.04 18.67 0.05
CA ASP A 65 -5.38 19.92 0.72
C ASP A 65 -4.42 20.19 1.89
N ASN A 66 -4.26 21.46 2.31
CA ASN A 66 -3.38 21.80 3.45
C ASN A 66 -3.79 21.05 4.73
N VAL A 67 -5.09 20.96 5.00
CA VAL A 67 -5.64 20.24 6.16
C VAL A 67 -5.25 18.75 6.12
N LEU A 68 -5.33 18.14 4.94
CA LEU A 68 -4.90 16.76 4.73
C LEU A 68 -3.38 16.62 4.95
N TRP A 69 -2.60 17.53 4.37
CA TRP A 69 -1.14 17.55 4.44
C TRP A 69 -0.64 17.61 5.88
N ASP A 70 -1.26 18.45 6.71
CA ASP A 70 -0.85 18.62 8.11
C ASP A 70 -1.36 17.48 9.02
N SER A 71 -2.36 16.73 8.55
CA SER A 71 -2.92 15.58 9.28
C SER A 71 -2.21 14.25 8.98
N ILE A 72 -1.33 14.20 7.97
CA ILE A 72 -0.60 12.98 7.60
C ILE A 72 0.79 12.92 8.27
N PRO A 73 1.31 11.72 8.57
CA PRO A 73 2.61 11.57 9.18
C PRO A 73 3.74 12.05 8.26
N MET A 74 4.79 12.63 8.86
CA MET A 74 6.00 13.11 8.17
C MET A 74 6.64 12.08 7.22
N GLY A 75 6.53 10.78 7.53
CA GLY A 75 7.01 9.72 6.65
C GLY A 75 6.26 9.67 5.32
N ALA A 76 4.93 9.82 5.35
CA ALA A 76 4.10 9.87 4.14
C ALA A 76 4.38 11.15 3.34
N GLN A 77 4.54 12.30 4.01
CA GLN A 77 4.93 13.55 3.38
C GLN A 77 6.26 13.41 2.62
N ARG A 78 7.26 12.76 3.24
CA ARG A 78 8.57 12.51 2.63
C ARG A 78 8.46 11.62 1.39
N ASP A 79 7.66 10.56 1.44
CA ASP A 79 7.44 9.66 0.31
C ASP A 79 6.81 10.41 -0.87
N ILE A 80 5.78 11.22 -0.62
CA ILE A 80 5.10 11.99 -1.67
C ILE A 80 6.07 13.00 -2.28
N LYS A 81 6.80 13.78 -1.47
CA LYS A 81 7.85 14.70 -1.97
C LYS A 81 8.89 13.95 -2.82
N ARG A 82 9.29 12.75 -2.42
CA ARG A 82 10.22 11.91 -3.19
C ARG A 82 9.64 11.45 -4.53
N PHE A 83 8.36 11.05 -4.57
CA PHE A 83 7.70 10.64 -5.82
C PHE A 83 7.60 11.79 -6.81
N LEU A 84 7.22 12.98 -6.35
CA LEU A 84 7.16 14.18 -7.20
C LEU A 84 8.55 14.56 -7.71
N GLY A 85 9.56 14.57 -6.85
CA GLY A 85 10.95 14.85 -7.25
C GLY A 85 11.58 13.82 -8.20
N THR A 86 10.92 12.69 -8.44
CA THR A 86 11.34 11.65 -9.39
C THR A 86 10.42 11.51 -10.60
N GLY A 87 9.41 12.38 -10.74
CA GLY A 87 8.43 12.35 -11.84
C GLY A 87 7.43 11.19 -11.74
N LYS A 88 7.29 10.53 -10.59
CA LYS A 88 6.38 9.39 -10.38
C LYS A 88 5.04 9.85 -9.82
N GLU A 89 4.35 10.71 -10.55
CA GLU A 89 3.10 11.34 -10.09
C GLU A 89 2.01 10.31 -9.76
N ASP A 90 1.90 9.21 -10.51
CA ASP A 90 0.92 8.16 -10.24
C ASP A 90 1.09 7.53 -8.86
N LEU A 91 2.35 7.33 -8.42
CA LEU A 91 2.63 6.81 -7.08
C LEU A 91 2.28 7.84 -6.01
N ALA A 92 2.52 9.12 -6.27
CA ALA A 92 2.11 10.21 -5.38
C ALA A 92 0.58 10.24 -5.24
N ARG A 93 -0.17 10.20 -6.35
CA ARG A 93 -1.64 10.16 -6.34
C ARG A 93 -2.19 8.97 -5.57
N ARG A 94 -1.65 7.76 -5.81
CA ARG A 94 -2.04 6.55 -5.06
C ARG A 94 -1.74 6.69 -3.57
N ARG A 95 -0.59 7.25 -3.20
CA ARG A 95 -0.21 7.46 -1.81
C ARG A 95 -1.16 8.45 -1.12
N ILE A 96 -1.48 9.57 -1.78
CA ILE A 96 -2.46 10.56 -1.30
C ILE A 96 -3.84 9.90 -1.14
N ALA A 97 -4.29 9.11 -2.12
CA ALA A 97 -5.56 8.40 -2.04
C ALA A 97 -5.63 7.44 -0.85
N THR A 98 -4.55 6.68 -0.58
CA THR A 98 -4.47 5.84 0.62
C THR A 98 -4.54 6.67 1.91
N MET A 99 -3.87 7.82 1.97
CA MET A 99 -3.94 8.69 3.16
C MET A 99 -5.36 9.22 3.38
N LYS A 100 -6.07 9.60 2.31
CA LYS A 100 -7.48 9.99 2.38
C LYS A 100 -8.37 8.85 2.86
N GLU A 101 -8.17 7.64 2.33
CA GLU A 101 -8.92 6.46 2.74
C GLU A 101 -8.72 6.15 4.23
N ILE A 102 -7.49 6.23 4.72
CA ILE A 102 -7.20 6.03 6.15
C ILE A 102 -7.96 7.07 6.99
N LEU A 103 -7.90 8.35 6.63
CA LEU A 103 -8.56 9.41 7.39
C LEU A 103 -10.10 9.34 7.39
N GLN A 104 -10.72 8.56 6.49
CA GLN A 104 -12.16 8.28 6.57
C GLN A 104 -12.53 7.44 7.81
N PHE A 105 -11.57 6.77 8.43
CA PHE A 105 -11.75 5.99 9.66
C PHE A 105 -11.43 6.80 10.92
N ALA A 106 -11.11 8.09 10.78
CA ALA A 106 -10.94 8.96 11.94
C ALA A 106 -12.32 9.29 12.53
N ASP A 107 -12.44 9.24 13.85
CA ASP A 107 -13.69 9.58 14.56
C ASP A 107 -14.03 11.07 14.43
N GLU A 108 -13.00 11.91 14.24
CA GLU A 108 -13.10 13.35 14.07
C GLU A 108 -12.53 13.76 12.71
N PRO A 109 -13.07 14.84 12.09
CA PRO A 109 -12.49 15.36 10.87
C PRO A 109 -11.06 15.85 11.13
N PRO A 110 -10.16 15.74 10.13
CA PRO A 110 -8.81 16.25 10.25
C PRO A 110 -8.83 17.75 10.56
N ASN A 111 -8.20 18.13 11.68
CA ASN A 111 -8.13 19.51 12.16
C ASN A 111 -6.84 20.24 11.70
N GLY A 112 -6.06 19.61 10.81
CA GLY A 112 -4.78 20.15 10.35
C GLY A 112 -3.65 20.03 11.38
N THR A 113 -3.78 19.15 12.38
CA THR A 113 -2.65 18.80 13.27
C THR A 113 -2.47 17.29 13.32
N PHE A 114 -1.23 16.84 13.09
CA PHE A 114 -0.87 15.44 13.23
C PHE A 114 -0.81 15.04 14.70
N ASP A 115 -1.71 14.15 15.11
CA ASP A 115 -1.68 13.47 16.40
C ASP A 115 -1.34 11.99 16.18
N ARG A 116 -0.25 11.54 16.81
CA ARG A 116 0.24 10.17 16.66
C ARG A 116 -0.76 9.14 17.22
N ALA A 117 -1.37 9.41 18.36
CA ALA A 117 -2.27 8.47 19.01
C ALA A 117 -3.55 8.30 18.19
N LYS A 118 -4.13 9.41 17.73
CA LYS A 118 -5.29 9.40 16.82
C LYS A 118 -4.96 8.71 15.50
N TRP A 119 -3.79 8.96 14.94
CA TRP A 119 -3.33 8.30 13.72
C TRP A 119 -3.24 6.77 13.89
N ASP A 120 -2.66 6.30 14.99
CA ASP A 120 -2.52 4.87 15.26
C ASP A 120 -3.89 4.19 15.47
N GLN A 121 -4.83 4.87 16.13
CA GLN A 121 -6.22 4.41 16.25
C GLN A 121 -6.91 4.31 14.88
N THR A 122 -6.79 5.38 14.08
CA THR A 122 -7.36 5.46 12.72
C THR A 122 -6.81 4.35 11.83
N MET A 123 -5.50 4.11 11.89
CA MET A 123 -4.84 3.02 11.18
C MET A 123 -5.37 1.65 11.62
N SER A 124 -5.58 1.42 12.91
CA SER A 124 -6.13 0.16 13.42
C SER A 124 -7.54 -0.10 12.87
N SER A 125 -8.40 0.92 12.86
CA SER A 125 -9.75 0.84 12.29
C SER A 125 -9.73 0.56 10.79
N TRP A 126 -8.83 1.22 10.04
CA TRP A 126 -8.64 0.96 8.61
C TRP A 126 -8.15 -0.47 8.33
N GLU A 127 -7.18 -0.98 9.10
CA GLU A 127 -6.67 -2.35 8.96
C GLU A 127 -7.74 -3.40 9.30
N ALA A 128 -8.57 -3.16 10.31
CA ALA A 128 -9.72 -4.01 10.64
C ALA A 128 -10.76 -4.05 9.50
N ASN A 129 -10.95 -2.94 8.79
CA ASN A 129 -11.82 -2.92 7.62
C ASN A 129 -11.19 -3.64 6.41
N GLU A 130 -9.91 -3.44 6.16
CA GLU A 130 -9.19 -4.12 5.08
C GLU A 130 -9.20 -5.64 5.26
N THR A 131 -9.03 -6.13 6.50
CA THR A 131 -9.14 -7.57 6.79
C THR A 131 -10.55 -8.09 6.50
N LYS A 132 -11.61 -7.37 6.86
CA LYS A 132 -12.99 -7.73 6.50
C LYS A 132 -13.20 -7.75 4.98
N LYS A 133 -12.72 -6.75 4.25
CA LYS A 133 -12.79 -6.71 2.77
C LYS A 133 -12.11 -7.94 2.16
N LEU A 134 -10.93 -8.31 2.65
CA LEU A 134 -10.19 -9.49 2.17
C LEU A 134 -10.93 -10.79 2.45
N GLU A 135 -11.50 -10.98 3.63
CA GLU A 135 -12.28 -12.19 3.96
C GLU A 135 -13.55 -12.28 3.12
N MET A 136 -14.27 -11.16 2.91
CA MET A 136 -15.41 -11.11 2.00
C MET A 136 -15.01 -11.43 0.56
N ALA A 137 -13.87 -10.92 0.08
CA ALA A 137 -13.36 -11.22 -1.26
C ALA A 137 -13.01 -12.71 -1.42
N LYS A 138 -12.39 -13.34 -0.42
CA LYS A 138 -12.12 -14.78 -0.40
C LYS A 138 -13.41 -15.59 -0.40
N ALA A 139 -14.40 -15.20 0.41
CA ALA A 139 -15.70 -15.85 0.47
C ALA A 139 -16.43 -15.77 -0.88
N LYS A 140 -16.45 -14.59 -1.50
CA LYS A 140 -17.03 -14.38 -2.84
C LYS A 140 -16.31 -15.21 -3.90
N ALA A 141 -14.98 -15.24 -3.89
CA ALA A 141 -14.20 -16.05 -4.82
C ALA A 141 -14.46 -17.56 -4.64
N LYS A 142 -14.59 -18.03 -3.39
CA LYS A 142 -14.97 -19.43 -3.11
C LYS A 142 -16.38 -19.73 -3.62
N ALA A 143 -17.36 -18.86 -3.35
CA ALA A 143 -18.72 -19.02 -3.82
C ALA A 143 -18.82 -19.06 -5.35
N GLU A 144 -18.09 -18.17 -6.04
CA GLU A 144 -18.05 -18.15 -7.51
C GLU A 144 -17.43 -19.43 -8.09
N ARG A 145 -16.34 -19.93 -7.49
CA ARG A 145 -15.73 -21.21 -7.91
C ARG A 145 -16.69 -22.39 -7.73
N MET A 146 -17.38 -22.46 -6.60
CA MET A 146 -18.38 -23.51 -6.34
C MET A 146 -19.59 -23.40 -7.28
N GLY A 147 -20.06 -22.18 -7.55
CA GLY A 147 -21.15 -21.93 -8.51
C GLY A 147 -20.78 -22.37 -9.93
N LYS A 148 -19.57 -22.02 -10.39
CA LYS A 148 -19.05 -22.46 -11.70
C LYS A 148 -18.90 -23.98 -11.79
N ALA A 149 -18.39 -24.62 -10.74
CA ALA A 149 -18.27 -26.08 -10.69
C ALA A 149 -19.63 -26.78 -10.72
N LYS A 150 -20.61 -26.27 -9.96
CA LYS A 150 -21.98 -26.81 -9.93
C LYS A 150 -22.68 -26.65 -11.28
N ALA A 151 -22.53 -25.48 -11.92
CA ALA A 151 -23.09 -25.24 -13.25
C ALA A 151 -22.47 -26.17 -14.31
N LYS A 152 -21.16 -26.42 -14.24
CA LYS A 152 -20.47 -27.36 -15.13
C LYS A 152 -20.98 -28.80 -14.91
N ALA A 153 -21.08 -29.25 -13.67
CA ALA A 153 -21.57 -30.59 -13.34
C ALA A 153 -23.03 -30.81 -13.79
N ALA A 154 -23.90 -29.81 -13.62
CA ALA A 154 -25.29 -29.88 -14.08
C ALA A 154 -25.39 -29.98 -15.61
N ARG A 155 -24.50 -29.27 -16.34
CA ARG A 155 -24.44 -29.35 -17.80
C ARG A 155 -23.97 -30.72 -18.27
N GLU A 156 -22.93 -31.27 -17.66
CA GLU A 156 -22.41 -32.61 -17.98
C GLU A 156 -23.44 -33.69 -17.69
N ALA A 157 -24.21 -33.59 -16.60
CA ALA A 157 -25.29 -34.53 -16.29
C ALA A 157 -26.43 -34.47 -17.32
N ALA A 158 -26.86 -33.26 -17.72
CA ALA A 158 -27.90 -33.08 -18.73
C ALA A 158 -27.48 -33.56 -20.14
N GLU A 159 -26.19 -33.49 -20.46
CA GLU A 159 -25.63 -34.03 -21.71
C GLU A 159 -25.56 -35.58 -21.67
N ALA A 160 -25.25 -36.18 -20.51
CA ALA A 160 -25.25 -37.63 -20.32
C ALA A 160 -26.65 -38.26 -20.43
N GLU A 161 -27.69 -37.61 -19.90
CA GLU A 161 -29.07 -38.09 -20.02
C GLU A 161 -29.60 -38.05 -21.47
N LYS A 162 -29.17 -37.06 -22.26
CA LYS A 162 -29.56 -36.95 -23.68
C LYS A 162 -28.83 -37.93 -24.60
N GLY A 163 -27.64 -38.40 -24.21
CA GLY A 163 -26.89 -39.39 -24.98
C GLY A 163 -27.27 -40.84 -24.69
N ALA A 164 -28.11 -41.09 -23.68
CA ALA A 164 -28.59 -42.42 -23.31
C ALA A 164 -30.00 -42.74 -23.85
N GLN A 165 -30.63 -41.80 -24.56
CA GLN A 165 -31.87 -41.98 -25.34
C GLN A 165 -31.53 -42.20 -26.81
#